data_AF-A0A2V9VQQ9-F1
#
_entry.id   AF-A0A2V9VQQ9-F1
#
_cell.length_a   1.000
_cell.length_b   1.000
_cell.length_c   1.000
_cell.angle_alpha   90.00
_cell.angle_beta   90.00
_cell.angle_gamma   90.00
#
_symmetry.space_group_name_H-M   'P 1'
#
loop_
_entity.id
_entity.type
_entity.pdbx_description
1 polymer ?
#
loop_
_entity_poly.entity_id
_entity_poly.type
_entity_poly.pdbx_seq_one_letter_code
_entity_poly.pdbx_strand_id
1 'polypeptide(L)'
;MVVDFSSALRKLSDPRIEISSLKWSSGRSHLEAYGRVTDFRQPRVNGRYTGALDLVEVAAIARHHGMRQGMVELQGKGSWSLQQFASDGSIQTRNLDFHDENISFRNASLSSQFSVNDKELKLTGLQGRLLGGAVSGDVELLNWLHSPLPLHPKARPEQ
;
A
#
# COMPACT_ATOMS: atom_id res chain seq x y z
N MET A 1 7.38 17.05 9.21
CA MET A 1 6.40 16.52 8.25
C MET A 1 5.82 17.68 7.47
N VAL A 2 5.86 17.62 6.14
CA VAL A 2 5.31 18.63 5.24
C VAL A 2 4.26 17.94 4.37
N VAL A 3 3.06 18.52 4.29
CA VAL A 3 2.00 18.07 3.38
C VAL A 3 1.61 19.26 2.51
N ASP A 4 1.74 19.10 1.20
CA ASP A 4 1.35 20.10 0.21
C ASP A 4 0.18 19.55 -0.61
N PHE A 5 -0.90 20.33 -0.65
CA PHE A 5 -2.09 20.03 -1.42
C PHE A 5 -2.25 21.13 -2.47
N SER A 6 -2.10 20.74 -3.74
CA SER A 6 -2.43 21.63 -4.84
C SER A 6 -3.79 21.25 -5.40
N SER A 7 -4.68 22.24 -5.50
CA SER A 7 -5.95 22.14 -6.21
C SER A 7 -5.98 23.22 -7.30
N ALA A 8 -6.14 22.81 -8.55
CA ALA A 8 -6.32 23.69 -9.69
C ALA A 8 -7.81 24.07 -9.75
N LEU A 9 -8.15 25.20 -9.13
CA LEU A 9 -9.43 25.85 -9.35
C LEU A 9 -9.54 26.26 -10.82
N ARG A 10 -10.42 25.61 -11.60
CA ARG A 10 -10.69 26.02 -12.98
C ARG A 10 -12.19 26.25 -13.24
N LYS A 11 -12.50 27.55 -13.33
CA LYS A 11 -13.68 28.26 -13.90
C LYS A 11 -15.09 27.82 -13.50
N LEU A 12 -15.86 28.81 -13.02
CA LEU A 12 -17.23 28.82 -12.49
C LEU A 12 -18.37 28.29 -13.38
N SER A 13 -18.12 27.45 -14.39
CA SER A 13 -19.16 26.94 -15.30
C SER A 13 -19.13 25.42 -15.54
N ASP A 14 -18.40 24.65 -14.72
CA ASP A 14 -18.22 23.21 -14.94
C ASP A 14 -18.25 22.42 -13.62
N PRO A 15 -19.16 21.44 -13.42
CA PRO A 15 -19.29 20.67 -12.17
C PRO A 15 -18.22 19.57 -12.07
N ARG A 16 -16.94 19.90 -12.26
CA ARG A 16 -15.81 18.97 -12.21
C ARG A 16 -14.75 19.49 -11.22
N ILE A 17 -14.71 18.96 -10.01
CA ILE A 17 -13.58 19.20 -9.08
C ILE A 17 -12.47 18.23 -9.48
N GLU A 18 -11.45 18.77 -10.12
CA GLU A 18 -10.22 18.06 -10.41
C GLU A 18 -9.32 18.13 -9.17
N ILE A 19 -9.23 17.06 -8.39
CA ILE A 19 -8.17 16.94 -7.37
C ILE A 19 -6.84 17.05 -8.14
N SER A 20 -5.92 17.93 -7.72
CA SER A 20 -4.83 18.35 -8.61
C SER A 20 -3.45 17.81 -8.23
N SER A 21 -3.16 17.57 -6.96
CA SER A 21 -2.07 16.70 -6.51
C SER A 21 -1.97 16.74 -4.99
N LEU A 22 -1.58 15.62 -4.40
CA LEU A 22 -1.15 15.52 -3.01
C LEU A 22 0.33 15.18 -3.00
N LYS A 23 1.13 15.99 -2.31
CA LYS A 23 2.54 15.69 -2.04
C LYS A 23 2.75 15.64 -0.54
N TRP A 24 3.33 14.54 -0.07
CA TRP A 24 3.68 14.35 1.31
C TRP A 24 5.17 14.05 1.43
N SER A 25 5.83 14.68 2.40
CA SER A 25 7.21 14.38 2.75
C SER A 25 7.43 14.39 4.25
N SER A 26 8.25 13.45 4.72
CA SER A 26 8.68 13.35 6.10
C SER A 26 10.06 12.71 6.11
N GLY A 27 11.10 13.44 6.54
CA GLY A 27 12.46 12.92 6.56
C GLY A 27 12.91 12.40 5.20
N ARG A 28 13.15 11.09 5.10
CA ARG A 28 13.55 10.37 3.88
C ARG A 28 12.36 9.84 3.08
N SER A 29 11.16 9.90 3.66
CA SER A 29 9.92 9.45 3.03
C SER A 29 9.29 10.54 2.17
N HIS A 30 8.83 10.17 0.98
CA HIS A 30 8.03 11.01 0.09
C HIS A 30 6.93 10.20 -0.60
N LEU A 31 5.79 10.84 -0.82
CA LEU A 31 4.66 10.27 -1.53
C LEU A 31 4.03 11.37 -2.39
N GLU A 32 3.81 11.06 -3.65
CA GLU A 32 3.04 11.90 -4.55
C GLU A 32 1.83 11.13 -5.06
N ALA A 33 0.66 11.74 -5.02
CA ALA A 33 -0.57 11.21 -5.57
C ALA A 33 -1.26 12.26 -6.43
N TYR A 34 -1.82 11.82 -7.55
CA TYR A 34 -2.54 12.64 -8.51
C TYR A 34 -3.84 11.92 -8.84
N GLY A 35 -4.98 12.60 -8.89
CA GLY A 35 -6.21 11.91 -9.27
C GLY A 35 -7.34 12.86 -9.53
N ARG A 36 -8.33 12.46 -10.30
CA ARG A 36 -9.47 13.29 -10.69
C ARG A 36 -10.76 12.70 -10.14
N VAL A 37 -11.63 13.55 -9.63
CA VAL A 37 -13.02 13.18 -9.32
C VAL A 37 -13.91 13.57 -10.48
N THR A 38 -14.71 12.63 -10.95
CA THR A 38 -15.71 12.83 -11.98
C THR A 38 -17.08 12.47 -11.43
N ASP A 39 -18.11 13.22 -11.86
CA ASP A 39 -19.53 13.00 -11.53
C ASP A 39 -19.86 13.06 -10.02
N PHE A 40 -20.32 14.21 -9.52
CA PHE A 40 -20.66 14.37 -8.09
C PHE A 40 -21.90 13.60 -7.62
N ARG A 41 -22.75 13.14 -8.54
CA ARG A 41 -23.93 12.35 -8.18
C ARG A 41 -23.57 10.88 -8.02
N GLN A 42 -22.58 10.40 -8.78
CA GLN A 42 -21.99 9.08 -8.67
C GLN A 42 -20.45 9.20 -8.67
N PRO A 43 -19.84 9.62 -7.53
CA PRO A 43 -18.43 9.98 -7.49
C PRO A 43 -17.56 8.83 -7.96
N ARG A 44 -16.79 9.11 -9.02
CA ARG A 44 -15.73 8.24 -9.53
C ARG A 44 -14.40 8.96 -9.40
N VAL A 45 -13.46 8.32 -8.74
CA VAL A 45 -12.10 8.81 -8.54
C VAL A 45 -11.17 7.93 -9.35
N ASN A 46 -10.27 8.54 -10.11
CA ASN A 46 -9.17 7.83 -10.77
C ASN A 46 -7.88 8.55 -10.49
N GLY A 47 -6.82 7.82 -10.15
CA GLY A 47 -5.56 8.43 -9.78
C GLY A 47 -4.35 7.55 -10.01
N ARG A 48 -3.19 8.16 -9.80
CA ARG A 48 -1.87 7.53 -9.79
C ARG A 48 -1.12 7.98 -8.55
N TYR A 49 -0.21 7.15 -8.09
CA TYR A 49 0.64 7.46 -6.97
C TYR A 49 2.04 6.90 -7.20
N THR A 50 3.00 7.55 -6.58
CA THR A 50 4.38 7.09 -6.47
C THR A 50 4.91 7.50 -5.09
N GLY A 51 5.75 6.68 -4.48
CA GLY A 51 6.37 7.06 -3.22
C GLY A 51 7.56 6.20 -2.88
N ALA A 52 8.44 6.75 -2.07
CA ALA A 52 9.48 6.01 -1.36
C ALA A 52 9.32 6.28 0.12
N LEU A 53 9.24 5.22 0.92
CA LEU A 53 8.98 5.27 2.35
C LEU A 53 10.14 4.62 3.10
N ASP A 54 10.73 5.37 4.03
CA ASP A 54 11.71 4.81 4.96
C ASP A 54 10.94 4.04 6.05
N LEU A 55 11.18 2.73 6.12
CA LEU A 55 10.47 1.85 7.04
C LEU A 55 10.79 2.13 8.50
N VAL A 56 11.95 2.71 8.81
CA VAL A 56 12.28 3.11 10.19
C VAL A 56 11.41 4.29 10.60
N GLU A 57 11.20 5.26 9.71
CA GLU A 57 10.31 6.40 9.95
C GLU A 57 8.85 5.95 10.08
N VAL A 58 8.38 5.09 9.18
CA VAL A 58 7.01 4.54 9.24
C VAL A 58 6.81 3.74 10.53
N ALA A 59 7.78 2.91 10.91
CA ALA A 59 7.69 2.10 12.11
C ALA A 59 7.76 2.94 13.39
N ALA A 60 8.52 4.04 13.40
CA ALA A 60 8.51 5.02 14.49
C ALA A 60 7.12 5.66 14.67
N ILE A 61 6.43 6.00 13.58
CA ILE A 61 5.05 6.50 13.62
C ILE A 61 4.10 5.43 14.17
N ALA A 62 4.27 4.17 13.74
CA ALA A 62 3.45 3.04 14.17
C ALA A 62 3.83 2.47 15.56
N ARG A 63 4.86 3.02 16.23
CA ARG A 63 5.44 2.51 17.49
C ARG A 63 5.92 1.05 17.41
N HIS A 64 6.38 0.63 16.24
CA HIS A 64 7.00 -0.68 16.04
C HIS A 64 8.53 -0.52 15.97
N HIS A 65 9.26 -1.03 16.96
CA HIS A 65 10.70 -0.75 17.09
C HIS A 65 11.64 -1.78 16.45
N GLY A 66 11.10 -2.80 15.76
CA GLY A 66 11.88 -3.89 15.17
C GLY A 66 12.56 -3.53 13.84
N MET A 67 12.09 -2.48 13.17
CA MET A 67 12.67 -2.02 11.90
C MET A 67 13.96 -1.25 12.15
N ARG A 68 15.07 -1.74 11.59
CA ARG A 68 16.39 -1.10 11.68
C ARG A 68 16.77 -0.35 10.42
N GLN A 69 16.30 -0.85 9.28
CA GLN A 69 16.52 -0.23 7.98
C GLN A 69 15.49 -0.75 6.98
N GLY A 70 15.19 0.05 5.96
CA GLY A 70 14.48 -0.41 4.78
C GLY A 70 13.89 0.75 4.02
N MET A 71 13.89 0.64 2.69
CA MET A 71 13.18 1.56 1.81
C MET A 71 12.13 0.78 1.03
N VAL A 72 10.89 1.26 1.03
CA VAL A 72 9.81 0.76 0.19
C VAL A 72 9.52 1.78 -0.88
N GLU A 73 9.72 1.39 -2.13
CA GLU A 73 9.31 2.13 -3.31
C GLU A 73 8.02 1.52 -3.84
N LEU A 74 7.01 2.36 -4.06
CA LEU A 74 5.75 1.94 -4.65
C LEU A 74 5.31 2.90 -5.74
N GLN A 75 4.63 2.36 -6.73
CA GLN A 75 3.96 3.15 -7.75
C GLN A 75 2.75 2.40 -8.25
N GLY A 76 1.72 3.13 -8.63
CA GLY A 76 0.50 2.50 -9.10
C GLY A 76 -0.54 3.48 -9.59
N LYS A 77 -1.67 2.90 -9.95
CA LYS A 77 -2.89 3.58 -10.35
C LYS A 77 -4.05 2.98 -9.59
N GLY A 78 -5.03 3.82 -9.27
CA GLY A 78 -6.23 3.41 -8.56
C GLY A 78 -7.48 4.02 -9.17
N SER A 79 -8.58 3.33 -8.99
CA SER A 79 -9.93 3.78 -9.31
C SER A 79 -10.85 3.42 -8.16
N TRP A 80 -11.79 4.31 -7.86
CA TRP A 80 -12.77 4.12 -6.81
C TRP A 80 -14.12 4.71 -7.23
N SER A 81 -15.19 4.03 -6.87
CA SER A 81 -16.56 4.53 -6.92
C SER A 81 -17.32 4.01 -5.70
N LEU A 82 -18.58 4.45 -5.57
CA LEU A 82 -19.49 3.92 -4.54
C LEU A 82 -19.74 2.40 -4.65
N GLN A 83 -19.51 1.78 -5.81
CA GLN A 83 -19.73 0.34 -6.01
C GLN A 83 -18.46 -0.49 -5.97
N GLN A 84 -17.33 0.09 -6.36
CA GLN A 84 -16.13 -0.69 -6.60
C GLN A 84 -14.85 0.10 -6.39
N PHE A 85 -13.78 -0.60 -6.05
CA PHE A 85 -12.43 -0.08 -6.18
C PHE A 85 -11.50 -1.06 -6.86
N ALA A 86 -10.46 -0.51 -7.46
CA ALA A 86 -9.36 -1.28 -8.00
C ALA A 86 -8.06 -0.47 -7.90
N SER A 87 -6.96 -1.13 -7.61
CA SER A 87 -5.62 -0.55 -7.67
C SER A 87 -4.64 -1.55 -8.24
N ASP A 88 -3.78 -1.09 -9.14
CA ASP A 88 -2.72 -1.87 -9.74
C ASP A 88 -1.40 -1.12 -9.60
N GLY A 89 -0.31 -1.85 -9.35
CA GLY A 89 0.98 -1.21 -9.16
C GLY A 89 2.13 -2.18 -9.03
N SER A 90 3.27 -1.61 -8.67
CA SER A 90 4.46 -2.35 -8.31
C SER A 90 5.00 -1.85 -6.99
N ILE A 91 5.49 -2.78 -6.18
CA ILE A 91 6.16 -2.51 -4.93
C ILE A 91 7.56 -3.13 -4.96
N GLN A 92 8.52 -2.40 -4.44
CA GLN A 92 9.90 -2.84 -4.29
C GLN A 92 10.41 -2.42 -2.92
N THR A 93 11.06 -3.34 -2.24
CA THR A 93 11.61 -3.15 -0.92
C THR A 93 13.06 -3.55 -0.95
N ARG A 94 13.93 -2.69 -0.44
CA ARG A 94 15.39 -2.90 -0.46
C ARG A 94 15.99 -2.68 0.91
N ASN A 95 17.09 -3.40 1.15
CA ASN A 95 17.94 -3.28 2.33
C ASN A 95 17.15 -3.31 3.64
N LEU A 96 16.16 -4.22 3.71
CA LEU A 96 15.29 -4.37 4.86
C LEU A 96 16.01 -5.18 5.93
N ASP A 97 16.19 -4.52 7.08
CA ASP A 97 16.83 -5.06 8.26
C ASP A 97 15.82 -5.01 9.40
N PHE A 98 15.52 -6.18 9.95
CA PHE A 98 14.61 -6.36 11.07
C PHE A 98 15.34 -7.03 12.22
N HIS A 99 15.10 -6.55 13.43
CA HIS A 99 15.65 -7.14 14.64
C HIS A 99 14.70 -6.93 15.81
N ASP A 100 14.23 -8.05 16.34
CA ASP A 100 13.46 -8.15 17.58
C ASP A 100 13.98 -9.33 18.42
N GLU A 101 13.41 -9.57 19.60
CA GLU A 101 13.86 -10.59 20.57
C GLU A 101 13.92 -12.00 19.98
N ASN A 102 13.03 -12.32 19.04
CA ASN A 102 12.88 -13.67 18.49
C ASN A 102 13.39 -13.84 17.05
N ILE A 103 13.46 -12.75 16.28
CA ILE A 103 13.73 -12.81 14.83
C ILE A 103 14.68 -11.68 14.47
N SER A 104 15.77 -12.04 13.79
CA SER A 104 16.66 -11.05 13.20
C SER A 104 17.08 -11.47 11.80
N PHE A 105 17.00 -10.53 10.88
CA PHE A 105 17.47 -10.72 9.52
C PHE A 105 17.90 -9.39 8.93
N ARG A 106 18.80 -9.48 7.94
CA ARG A 106 19.42 -8.32 7.31
C ARG A 106 19.48 -8.50 5.81
N ASN A 107 19.57 -7.38 5.12
CA ASN A 107 19.71 -7.31 3.68
C ASN A 107 18.58 -8.07 2.95
N ALA A 108 17.36 -7.98 3.48
CA ALA A 108 16.19 -8.52 2.83
C ALA A 108 15.75 -7.60 1.69
N SER A 109 15.30 -8.19 0.58
CA SER A 109 14.68 -7.46 -0.52
C SER A 109 13.46 -8.20 -1.04
N LEU A 110 12.47 -7.45 -1.50
CA LEU A 110 11.25 -7.98 -2.06
C LEU A 110 10.83 -7.11 -3.26
N SER A 111 10.39 -7.71 -4.35
CA SER A 111 9.71 -7.00 -5.45
C SER A 111 8.48 -7.77 -5.87
N SER A 112 7.42 -7.07 -6.22
CA SER A 112 6.20 -7.69 -6.76
C SER A 112 5.36 -6.67 -7.51
N GLN A 113 4.58 -7.14 -8.48
CA GLN A 113 3.45 -6.42 -9.02
C GLN A 113 2.21 -6.80 -8.22
N PHE A 114 1.31 -5.85 -7.99
CA PHE A 114 0.06 -6.13 -7.30
C PHE A 114 -1.13 -5.63 -8.11
N SER A 115 -2.23 -6.36 -7.97
CA SER A 115 -3.56 -5.95 -8.42
C SER A 115 -4.54 -6.25 -7.29
N VAL A 116 -5.32 -5.26 -6.89
CA VAL A 116 -6.26 -5.38 -5.78
C VAL A 116 -7.59 -4.75 -6.15
N ASN A 117 -8.69 -5.45 -5.92
CA ASN A 117 -10.06 -4.96 -6.14
C ASN A 117 -11.01 -5.54 -5.09
N ASP A 118 -12.31 -5.28 -5.18
CA ASP A 118 -13.28 -5.74 -4.17
C ASP A 118 -13.34 -7.27 -3.97
N LYS A 119 -12.85 -8.04 -4.94
CA LYS A 119 -12.94 -9.50 -4.97
C LYS A 119 -11.63 -10.18 -4.70
N GLU A 120 -10.52 -9.63 -5.18
CA GLU A 120 -9.25 -10.33 -5.15
C GLU A 120 -8.07 -9.40 -4.89
N LEU A 121 -7.03 -9.99 -4.32
CA LEU A 121 -5.70 -9.42 -4.21
C LEU A 121 -4.73 -10.40 -4.86
N LYS A 122 -4.05 -9.93 -5.90
CA LYS A 122 -3.05 -10.67 -6.66
C LYS A 122 -1.69 -10.02 -6.44
N LEU A 123 -0.70 -10.83 -6.10
CA LEU A 123 0.71 -10.49 -6.17
C LEU A 123 1.33 -11.35 -7.26
N THR A 124 1.84 -10.73 -8.31
CA THR A 124 2.46 -11.44 -9.43
C THR A 124 3.92 -11.08 -9.52
N GLY A 125 4.70 -12.02 -10.04
CA GLY A 125 6.15 -11.89 -10.12
C GLY A 125 6.73 -11.48 -8.78
N LEU A 126 6.38 -12.17 -7.70
CA LEU A 126 7.05 -11.97 -6.42
C LEU A 126 8.49 -12.47 -6.55
N GLN A 127 9.46 -11.65 -6.15
CA GLN A 127 10.84 -12.06 -5.95
C GLN A 127 11.33 -11.55 -4.60
N GLY A 128 11.68 -12.47 -3.71
CA GLY A 128 12.28 -12.18 -2.42
C GLY A 128 13.73 -12.64 -2.39
N ARG A 129 14.58 -11.91 -1.67
CA ARG A 129 15.91 -12.39 -1.27
C ARG A 129 16.12 -12.16 0.22
N LEU A 130 16.71 -13.14 0.87
CA LEU A 130 16.99 -13.12 2.31
C LEU A 130 18.17 -14.04 2.61
N LEU A 131 19.19 -13.54 3.32
CA LEU A 131 20.35 -14.32 3.78
C LEU A 131 21.04 -15.14 2.66
N GLY A 132 21.09 -14.60 1.45
CA GLY A 132 21.67 -15.28 0.27
C GLY A 132 20.72 -16.27 -0.43
N GLY A 133 19.57 -16.58 0.17
CA GLY A 133 18.48 -17.30 -0.48
C GLY A 133 17.63 -16.40 -1.37
N ALA A 134 16.98 -17.00 -2.36
CA ALA A 134 16.01 -16.34 -3.22
C ALA A 134 14.72 -17.17 -3.28
N VAL A 135 13.59 -16.48 -3.32
CA VAL A 135 12.26 -17.06 -3.48
C VAL A 135 11.52 -16.32 -4.57
N SER A 136 10.73 -17.03 -5.37
CA SER A 136 9.84 -16.43 -6.36
C SER A 136 8.51 -17.15 -6.39
N GLY A 137 7.46 -16.44 -6.76
CA GLY A 137 6.14 -17.03 -6.93
C GLY A 137 5.07 -15.99 -7.24
N ASP A 138 3.83 -16.47 -7.26
CA ASP A 138 2.63 -15.65 -7.38
C ASP A 138 1.69 -16.00 -6.23
N VAL A 139 0.90 -15.03 -5.82
CA VAL A 139 -0.08 -15.17 -4.72
C VAL A 139 -1.40 -14.59 -5.18
N GLU A 140 -2.48 -15.34 -4.99
CA GLU A 140 -3.84 -14.92 -5.29
C GLU A 140 -4.73 -15.16 -4.08
N LEU A 141 -5.30 -14.09 -3.53
CA LEU A 141 -6.25 -14.12 -2.43
C LEU A 141 -7.61 -13.71 -2.96
N LEU A 142 -8.57 -14.64 -2.89
CA LEU A 142 -9.97 -14.39 -3.22
C LEU A 142 -10.73 -13.95 -1.96
N ASN A 143 -11.72 -13.08 -2.13
CA ASN A 143 -12.58 -12.52 -1.08
C ASN A 143 -11.81 -11.87 0.09
N TRP A 144 -10.68 -11.22 -0.19
CA TRP A 144 -9.78 -10.69 0.84
C TRP A 144 -10.41 -9.60 1.74
N LEU A 145 -11.42 -8.86 1.26
CA LEU A 145 -12.16 -7.88 2.07
C LEU A 145 -13.19 -8.51 3.01
N HIS A 146 -13.64 -9.73 2.71
CA HIS A 146 -14.69 -10.42 3.43
C HIS A 146 -14.18 -11.70 4.09
N SER A 147 -12.87 -11.80 4.38
CA SER A 147 -12.30 -13.00 5.00
C SER A 147 -13.14 -13.39 6.23
N PRO A 148 -13.90 -14.50 6.16
CA PRO A 148 -14.63 -14.95 7.32
C PRO A 148 -13.58 -15.39 8.34
N LEU A 149 -13.59 -14.77 9.52
CA LEU A 149 -12.81 -15.24 10.65
C LEU A 149 -13.03 -16.75 10.77
N PRO A 150 -11.97 -17.59 10.85
CA PRO A 150 -12.16 -18.97 11.22
C PRO A 150 -12.81 -18.97 12.61
N LEU A 151 -14.07 -19.41 12.68
CA LEU A 151 -14.74 -19.69 13.94
C LEU A 151 -13.93 -20.79 14.62
N HIS A 152 -13.11 -20.44 15.61
CA HIS A 152 -12.57 -21.43 16.54
C HIS A 152 -13.76 -22.13 17.20
N PRO A 153 -13.91 -23.46 17.08
CA PRO A 153 -14.86 -24.18 17.89
C PRO A 153 -14.42 -23.99 19.35
N LYS A 154 -15.28 -23.34 20.14
CA LYS A 154 -15.11 -23.20 21.59
C LYS A 154 -14.85 -24.60 22.17
N ALA A 155 -13.66 -24.84 22.69
CA ALA A 155 -13.34 -26.07 23.40
C ALA A 155 -14.38 -26.28 24.51
N ARG A 156 -15.06 -27.43 24.46
CA ARG A 156 -16.03 -27.86 25.45
C ARG A 156 -15.30 -28.01 26.79
N PRO A 157 -15.73 -27.38 27.89
CA PRO A 157 -15.20 -27.73 29.20
C PRO A 157 -15.66 -29.15 29.51
N GLU A 158 -14.71 -30.06 29.73
CA GLU A 158 -15.00 -31.36 30.35
C GLU A 158 -15.58 -31.10 31.75
N GLN A 159 -16.66 -31.81 32.06
CA GLN A 159 -17.21 -31.94 33.41
C GLN A 159 -16.78 -33.27 33.99
#